data_AF-A0A200I259-F1
#
_entry.id   AF-A0A200I259-F1
#
_cell.length_a   1.000
_cell.length_b   1.000
_cell.length_c   1.000
_cell.angle_alpha   90.00
_cell.angle_beta   90.00
_cell.angle_gamma   90.00
#
_symmetry.space_group_name_H-M   'P 1'
#
loop_
_entity.id
_entity.type
_entity.pdbx_description
1 polymer ?
#
loop_
_entity_poly.entity_id
_entity_poly.type
_entity_poly.pdbx_seq_one_letter_code
_entity_poly.pdbx_strand_id
1 'polypeptide(L)'
;MHQNLEVYWDYSGKTGPEYWHLLCDRFKKGAEFAYQSPIHLKKQETIAIPTSEKIQFFYQKQKFTEKEFKNTIHFVPFDQLSHLVYHGEKYFLTDIHFHMPSEHVLDEIQAPLEFHLVHTSKKQVNLVVGILFETVFMSNHICHDHGDEIWDFDHHIQWFNPDIFLPNQKSYYHYVGSLTTPPTVGPIQWFIFDEVGQMNSEFIKMFKNELLLKNNRPLQKRKGRLIYYHEE
;
A
#
# COMPACT_ATOMS: atom_id res chain seq x y z
N MET A 1 -4.24 -33.75 -9.46
CA MET A 1 -3.91 -32.38 -9.92
C MET A 1 -5.04 -31.46 -9.47
N HIS A 2 -4.92 -30.84 -8.30
CA HIS A 2 -5.88 -29.81 -7.88
C HIS A 2 -5.45 -28.51 -8.55
N GLN A 3 -6.11 -28.17 -9.66
CA GLN A 3 -6.14 -26.77 -10.10
C GLN A 3 -6.76 -26.00 -8.94
N ASN A 4 -5.94 -25.22 -8.22
CA ASN A 4 -6.45 -24.21 -7.30
C ASN A 4 -7.21 -23.19 -8.14
N LEU A 5 -8.50 -23.42 -8.37
CA LEU A 5 -9.40 -22.41 -8.91
C LEU A 5 -9.33 -21.23 -7.94
N GLU A 6 -8.73 -20.13 -8.38
CA GLU A 6 -8.70 -18.91 -7.60
C GLU A 6 -10.14 -18.50 -7.28
N VAL A 7 -10.45 -18.37 -5.99
CA VAL A 7 -11.77 -17.97 -5.52
C VAL A 7 -11.98 -16.51 -5.90
N TYR A 8 -12.97 -16.26 -6.76
CA TYR A 8 -13.27 -14.93 -7.24
C TYR A 8 -13.79 -14.03 -6.10
N TRP A 9 -13.21 -12.83 -6.00
CA TRP A 9 -13.62 -11.76 -5.08
C TRP A 9 -13.56 -10.41 -5.80
N ASP A 10 -14.26 -9.42 -5.28
CA ASP A 10 -14.28 -8.04 -5.80
C ASP A 10 -14.56 -7.04 -4.66
N TYR A 11 -14.79 -5.77 -4.96
CA TYR A 11 -15.11 -4.72 -4.01
C TYR A 11 -16.61 -4.44 -3.85
N SER A 12 -17.47 -5.21 -4.54
CA SER A 12 -18.92 -5.00 -4.53
C SER A 12 -19.73 -6.29 -4.56
N GLY A 13 -21.04 -6.17 -4.30
CA GLY A 13 -21.99 -7.28 -4.38
C GLY A 13 -21.69 -8.42 -3.41
N LYS A 14 -22.04 -9.65 -3.81
CA LYS A 14 -21.88 -10.87 -2.99
C LYS A 14 -20.43 -11.32 -2.82
N THR A 15 -19.50 -10.68 -3.55
CA THR A 15 -18.07 -10.96 -3.53
C THR A 15 -17.28 -9.78 -2.94
N GLY A 16 -17.97 -8.80 -2.36
CA GLY A 16 -17.42 -7.60 -1.74
C GLY A 16 -16.79 -7.83 -0.37
N PRO A 17 -16.15 -6.78 0.22
CA PRO A 17 -15.38 -6.89 1.45
C PRO A 17 -16.14 -7.48 2.64
N GLU A 18 -17.43 -7.18 2.75
CA GLU A 18 -18.29 -7.69 3.82
C GLU A 18 -18.55 -9.19 3.73
N TYR A 19 -18.29 -9.80 2.57
CA TYR A 19 -18.54 -11.21 2.32
C TYR A 19 -17.28 -12.02 2.01
N TRP A 20 -16.09 -11.39 1.90
CA TRP A 20 -14.85 -12.11 1.56
C TRP A 20 -14.60 -13.33 2.44
N HIS A 21 -14.83 -13.22 3.74
CA HIS A 21 -14.66 -14.30 4.71
C HIS A 21 -15.63 -15.49 4.52
N LEU A 22 -16.68 -15.34 3.71
CA LEU A 22 -17.65 -16.39 3.39
C LEU A 22 -17.33 -17.10 2.06
N LEU A 23 -16.40 -16.57 1.26
CA LEU A 23 -16.14 -17.09 -0.09
C LEU A 23 -15.36 -18.40 -0.08
N CYS A 24 -14.46 -18.60 0.90
CA CYS A 24 -13.75 -19.86 1.10
C CYS A 24 -13.09 -19.94 2.48
N ASP A 25 -12.70 -21.15 2.88
CA ASP A 25 -12.04 -21.41 4.16
C ASP A 25 -10.73 -20.63 4.35
N ARG A 26 -9.98 -20.41 3.26
CA ARG A 26 -8.73 -19.63 3.32
C ARG A 26 -8.99 -18.17 3.70
N PHE A 27 -10.02 -17.55 3.11
CA PHE A 27 -10.38 -16.15 3.41
C PHE A 27 -11.00 -16.04 4.79
N LYS A 28 -11.83 -17.02 5.17
CA LYS A 28 -12.36 -17.14 6.54
C LYS A 28 -11.22 -17.15 7.57
N LYS A 29 -10.24 -18.03 7.39
CA LYS A 29 -9.09 -18.16 8.29
C LYS A 29 -8.28 -16.87 8.41
N GLY A 30 -8.07 -16.14 7.32
CA GLY A 30 -7.34 -14.87 7.42
C GLY A 30 -8.16 -13.76 8.08
N ALA A 31 -9.48 -13.73 7.88
CA ALA A 31 -10.38 -12.80 8.57
C ALA A 31 -10.46 -13.02 10.10
N GLU A 32 -10.06 -14.20 10.60
CA GLU A 32 -9.95 -14.47 12.04
C GLU A 32 -8.79 -13.71 12.70
N PHE A 33 -7.80 -13.24 11.92
CA PHE A 33 -6.71 -12.44 12.49
C PHE A 33 -7.27 -11.16 13.12
N ALA A 34 -7.06 -11.00 14.43
CA ALA A 34 -7.80 -10.01 15.21
C ALA A 34 -7.57 -8.57 14.73
N TYR A 35 -6.34 -8.25 14.32
CA TYR A 35 -5.88 -6.90 13.99
C TYR A 35 -5.98 -6.64 12.49
N GLN A 36 -7.19 -6.66 11.94
CA GLN A 36 -7.42 -6.38 10.51
C GLN A 36 -7.07 -4.93 10.12
N SER A 37 -6.71 -4.71 8.86
CA SER A 37 -6.45 -3.41 8.22
C SER A 37 -7.46 -3.15 7.08
N PRO A 38 -7.72 -1.90 6.68
CA PRO A 38 -7.12 -0.65 7.17
C PRO A 38 -7.74 -0.16 8.49
N ILE A 39 -7.16 0.89 9.08
CA ILE A 39 -7.73 1.60 10.22
C ILE A 39 -7.64 3.11 10.09
N HIS A 40 -8.45 3.76 10.91
CA HIS A 40 -8.31 5.16 11.23
C HIS A 40 -7.09 5.39 12.13
N LEU A 41 -6.30 6.39 11.78
CA LEU A 41 -5.11 6.83 12.50
C LEU A 41 -5.32 8.27 12.97
N LYS A 42 -5.05 8.52 14.25
CA LYS A 42 -5.15 9.84 14.87
C LYS A 42 -3.89 10.12 15.67
N LYS A 43 -3.20 11.23 15.43
CA LYS A 43 -1.92 11.55 16.08
C LYS A 43 -2.05 11.55 17.61
N GLN A 44 -3.17 12.03 18.15
CA GLN A 44 -3.40 12.13 19.59
C GLN A 44 -3.65 10.78 20.27
N GLU A 45 -3.93 9.72 19.51
CA GLU A 45 -4.12 8.36 20.02
C GLU A 45 -2.90 7.46 19.80
N THR A 46 -1.71 8.05 19.68
CA THR A 46 -0.45 7.36 19.44
C THR A 46 0.49 7.43 20.63
N ILE A 47 1.49 6.55 20.61
CA ILE A 47 2.64 6.61 21.52
C ILE A 47 3.91 6.81 20.70
N ALA A 48 4.92 7.44 21.29
CA ALA A 48 6.19 7.65 20.61
C ALA A 48 6.80 6.32 20.16
N ILE A 49 7.31 6.27 18.93
CA ILE A 49 7.96 5.09 18.40
C ILE A 49 9.28 4.83 19.15
N PRO A 50 9.55 3.60 19.63
CA PRO A 50 10.86 3.23 20.11
C PRO A 50 11.88 3.30 18.96
N THR A 51 13.14 3.65 19.26
CA THR A 51 14.20 3.68 18.24
C THR A 51 14.37 2.34 17.52
N SER A 52 14.12 1.22 18.21
CA SER A 52 14.16 -0.13 17.63
C SER A 52 13.10 -0.37 16.56
N GLU A 53 12.00 0.38 16.58
CA GLU A 53 10.87 0.23 15.65
C GLU A 53 10.99 1.14 14.41
N LYS A 54 12.05 1.95 14.31
CA LYS A 54 12.26 2.84 13.16
C LYS A 54 12.68 2.07 11.92
N ILE A 55 12.22 2.52 10.76
CA ILE A 55 12.62 2.00 9.45
C ILE A 55 13.63 2.89 8.74
N GLN A 56 14.41 2.29 7.84
CA GLN A 56 15.37 2.99 6.98
C GLN A 56 15.18 2.53 5.52
N PHE A 57 15.12 3.49 4.60
CA PHE A 57 14.91 3.23 3.18
C PHE A 57 16.25 3.17 2.43
N PHE A 58 16.36 2.19 1.53
CA PHE A 58 17.48 2.00 0.62
C PHE A 58 16.91 1.75 -0.77
N TYR A 59 16.29 2.78 -1.32
CA TYR A 59 15.70 2.75 -2.65
C TYR A 59 16.69 3.26 -3.69
N GLN A 60 16.55 2.72 -4.90
CA GLN A 60 17.33 3.12 -6.05
C GLN A 60 16.48 2.99 -7.31
N LYS A 61 16.91 3.70 -8.36
CA LYS A 61 16.32 3.56 -9.69
C LYS A 61 16.41 2.11 -10.13
N GLN A 62 15.28 1.54 -10.53
CA GLN A 62 15.19 0.17 -11.01
C GLN A 62 14.08 0.03 -12.04
N LYS A 63 14.08 -1.10 -12.73
CA LYS A 63 13.08 -1.44 -13.74
C LYS A 63 11.85 -2.08 -13.12
N PHE A 64 10.68 -1.66 -13.58
CA PHE A 64 9.37 -2.21 -13.24
C PHE A 64 8.64 -2.65 -14.50
N THR A 65 7.70 -3.57 -14.31
CA THR A 65 6.60 -3.82 -15.23
C THR A 65 5.30 -3.55 -14.49
N GLU A 66 4.26 -3.14 -15.20
CA GLU A 66 2.94 -2.97 -14.63
C GLU A 66 1.96 -4.09 -15.05
N LYS A 67 1.07 -4.45 -14.13
CA LYS A 67 -0.04 -5.37 -14.39
C LYS A 67 -1.33 -4.82 -13.78
N GLU A 68 -2.43 -4.94 -14.52
CA GLU A 68 -3.76 -4.66 -14.00
C GLU A 68 -4.25 -5.84 -13.15
N PHE A 69 -4.73 -5.56 -11.93
CA PHE A 69 -5.33 -6.58 -11.07
C PHE A 69 -6.36 -5.94 -10.14
N LYS A 70 -7.58 -6.49 -10.08
CA LYS A 70 -8.64 -6.13 -9.12
C LYS A 70 -8.83 -4.62 -8.93
N ASN A 71 -9.03 -3.91 -10.04
CA ASN A 71 -9.28 -2.46 -10.09
C ASN A 71 -8.10 -1.63 -9.56
N THR A 72 -6.86 -2.10 -9.75
CA THR A 72 -5.65 -1.31 -9.54
C THR A 72 -4.56 -1.75 -10.51
N ILE A 73 -3.48 -0.98 -10.53
CA ILE A 73 -2.25 -1.35 -11.22
C ILE A 73 -1.16 -1.62 -10.20
N HIS A 74 -0.43 -2.70 -10.47
CA HIS A 74 0.72 -3.13 -9.70
C HIS A 74 1.99 -2.89 -10.50
N PHE A 75 2.90 -2.07 -9.97
CA PHE A 75 4.27 -2.00 -10.45
C PHE A 75 5.11 -3.06 -9.74
N VAL A 76 5.60 -4.03 -10.51
CA VAL A 76 6.41 -5.15 -10.01
C VAL A 76 7.87 -4.93 -10.46
N PRO A 77 8.84 -4.83 -9.54
CA PRO A 77 10.24 -4.67 -9.89
C PRO A 77 10.79 -5.98 -10.48
N PHE A 78 11.61 -5.88 -11.52
CA PHE A 78 12.26 -7.05 -12.14
C PHE A 78 13.29 -7.70 -11.20
N ASP A 79 14.13 -6.88 -10.57
CA ASP A 79 15.33 -7.34 -9.86
C ASP A 79 15.27 -7.12 -8.33
N GLN A 80 14.19 -6.52 -7.82
CA GLN A 80 13.97 -6.24 -6.39
C GLN A 80 15.18 -5.56 -5.71
N LEU A 81 15.72 -4.52 -6.35
CA LEU A 81 16.95 -3.84 -5.93
C LEU A 81 16.74 -2.92 -4.72
N SER A 82 15.55 -2.35 -4.61
CA SER A 82 15.15 -1.45 -3.52
C SER A 82 14.67 -2.24 -2.31
N HIS A 83 15.01 -1.77 -1.11
CA HIS A 83 14.60 -2.38 0.14
C HIS A 83 14.49 -1.37 1.26
N LEU A 84 13.88 -1.79 2.36
CA LEU A 84 13.97 -1.11 3.65
C LEU A 84 14.54 -2.06 4.71
N VAL A 85 15.01 -1.48 5.81
CA VAL A 85 15.51 -2.20 6.98
C VAL A 85 14.58 -1.94 8.16
N TYR A 86 14.14 -3.02 8.82
CA TYR A 86 13.32 -3.01 10.03
C TYR A 86 13.82 -4.11 10.98
N HIS A 87 14.10 -3.76 12.24
CA HIS A 87 14.78 -4.66 13.21
C HIS A 87 16.05 -5.32 12.67
N GLY A 88 16.83 -4.59 11.86
CA GLY A 88 18.06 -5.10 11.24
C GLY A 88 17.85 -6.11 10.10
N GLU A 89 16.60 -6.49 9.78
CA GLU A 89 16.29 -7.34 8.63
C GLU A 89 15.92 -6.52 7.40
N LYS A 90 16.33 -7.01 6.22
CA LYS A 90 15.99 -6.41 4.93
C LYS A 90 14.65 -6.93 4.44
N TYR A 91 13.79 -6.01 4.03
CA TYR A 91 12.54 -6.26 3.33
C TYR A 91 12.65 -5.65 1.94
N PHE A 92 12.66 -6.49 0.90
CA PHE A 92 12.82 -6.06 -0.48
C PHE A 92 11.50 -5.61 -1.05
N LEU A 93 11.48 -4.51 -1.79
CA LEU A 93 10.28 -4.02 -2.47
C LEU A 93 9.85 -5.05 -3.53
N THR A 94 8.62 -5.51 -3.44
CA THR A 94 8.07 -6.55 -4.32
C THR A 94 6.90 -6.06 -5.16
N ASP A 95 6.23 -4.99 -4.75
CA ASP A 95 5.02 -4.53 -5.41
C ASP A 95 4.70 -3.08 -4.98
N ILE A 96 4.20 -2.27 -5.90
CA ILE A 96 3.61 -0.96 -5.62
C ILE A 96 2.23 -0.94 -6.28
N HIS A 97 1.18 -0.62 -5.52
CA HIS A 97 -0.17 -0.44 -6.07
C HIS A 97 -0.90 0.68 -5.34
N PHE A 98 -2.09 1.04 -5.83
CA PHE A 98 -2.85 2.12 -5.25
C PHE A 98 -4.33 1.81 -5.04
N HIS A 99 -4.90 2.51 -4.07
CA HIS A 99 -6.31 2.45 -3.71
C HIS A 99 -6.98 3.81 -3.90
N MET A 100 -8.20 3.81 -4.44
CA MET A 100 -9.05 4.98 -4.63
C MET A 100 -10.47 4.70 -4.13
N PRO A 101 -10.97 5.44 -3.12
CA PRO A 101 -10.22 6.35 -2.24
C PRO A 101 -9.15 5.63 -1.41
N SER A 102 -8.40 6.37 -0.60
CA SER A 102 -7.51 5.79 0.42
C SER A 102 -8.22 4.76 1.31
N GLU A 103 -7.49 3.74 1.72
CA GLU A 103 -7.98 2.71 2.63
C GLU A 103 -7.87 3.19 4.08
N HIS A 104 -6.74 3.80 4.45
CA HIS A 104 -6.54 4.45 5.73
C HIS A 104 -7.22 5.82 5.75
N VAL A 105 -7.57 6.25 6.97
CA VAL A 105 -8.10 7.58 7.24
C VAL A 105 -7.17 8.23 8.25
N LEU A 106 -6.71 9.45 7.97
CA LEU A 106 -5.85 10.23 8.86
C LEU A 106 -6.64 11.39 9.45
N ASP A 107 -6.70 11.50 10.78
CA ASP A 107 -7.37 12.62 11.49
C ASP A 107 -8.78 12.98 10.95
N GLU A 108 -9.56 11.94 10.60
CA GLU A 108 -10.94 12.01 10.04
C GLU A 108 -11.03 12.28 8.53
N ILE A 109 -9.90 12.47 7.85
CA ILE A 109 -9.84 12.77 6.42
C ILE A 109 -9.49 11.50 5.64
N GLN A 110 -10.40 11.08 4.76
CA GLN A 110 -10.13 10.06 3.75
C GLN A 110 -9.60 10.75 2.50
N ALA A 111 -8.32 10.55 2.20
CA ALA A 111 -7.71 11.06 0.98
C ALA A 111 -8.29 10.35 -0.27
N PRO A 112 -8.27 11.00 -1.44
CA PRO A 112 -8.75 10.40 -2.69
C PRO A 112 -7.88 9.26 -3.22
N LEU A 113 -6.64 9.11 -2.73
CA LEU A 113 -5.70 8.10 -3.21
C LEU A 113 -4.76 7.65 -2.09
N GLU A 114 -4.38 6.37 -2.11
CA GLU A 114 -3.33 5.82 -1.24
C GLU A 114 -2.48 4.82 -2.02
N PHE A 115 -1.16 5.00 -2.00
CA PHE A 115 -0.22 4.01 -2.52
C PHE A 115 0.26 3.08 -1.41
N HIS A 116 0.35 1.79 -1.72
CA HIS A 116 0.98 0.76 -0.89
C HIS A 116 2.26 0.27 -1.57
N LEU A 117 3.38 0.41 -0.87
CA LEU A 117 4.66 -0.17 -1.23
C LEU A 117 4.87 -1.41 -0.38
N VAL A 118 4.72 -2.59 -1.00
CA VAL A 118 4.80 -3.89 -0.33
C VAL A 118 6.22 -4.39 -0.37
N HIS A 119 6.74 -4.74 0.79
CA HIS A 119 8.08 -5.29 0.96
C HIS A 119 8.03 -6.68 1.58
N THR A 120 8.90 -7.57 1.13
CA THR A 120 8.97 -8.96 1.57
C THR A 120 10.38 -9.30 2.02
N SER A 121 10.51 -9.89 3.22
CA SER A 121 11.81 -10.38 3.69
C SER A 121 12.18 -11.71 3.03
N LYS A 122 13.45 -12.14 3.16
CA LYS A 122 13.86 -13.48 2.71
C LYS A 122 13.06 -14.63 3.36
N LYS A 123 12.46 -14.37 4.52
CA LYS A 123 11.60 -15.31 5.25
C LYS A 123 10.13 -15.28 4.79
N GLN A 124 9.82 -14.57 3.69
CA GLN A 124 8.46 -14.42 3.15
C GLN A 124 7.50 -13.72 4.13
N VAL A 125 8.01 -12.78 4.91
CA VAL A 125 7.21 -11.93 5.80
C VAL A 125 7.03 -10.58 5.14
N ASN A 126 5.78 -10.11 5.09
CA ASN A 126 5.41 -8.85 4.45
C ASN A 126 5.42 -7.68 5.44
N LEU A 127 5.78 -6.52 4.92
CA LEU A 127 5.73 -5.21 5.56
C LEU A 127 5.24 -4.22 4.49
N VAL A 128 4.35 -3.31 4.86
CA VAL A 128 3.73 -2.39 3.90
C VAL A 128 3.92 -0.95 4.35
N VAL A 129 4.31 -0.11 3.40
CA VAL A 129 4.41 1.34 3.56
C VAL A 129 3.26 1.98 2.80
N GLY A 130 2.48 2.84 3.46
CA GLY A 130 1.34 3.55 2.87
C GLY A 130 1.60 5.05 2.77
N ILE A 131 1.24 5.65 1.64
CA ILE A 131 1.32 7.10 1.40
C ILE A 131 -0.02 7.57 0.84
N LEU A 132 -0.64 8.55 1.50
CA LEU A 132 -1.88 9.16 1.07
C LEU A 132 -1.60 10.35 0.17
N PHE A 133 -2.47 10.58 -0.81
CA PHE A 133 -2.35 11.69 -1.75
C PHE A 133 -3.68 12.39 -1.95
N GLU A 134 -3.63 13.73 -2.00
CA GLU A 134 -4.66 14.55 -2.63
C GLU A 134 -4.47 14.54 -4.15
N THR A 135 -5.57 14.57 -4.90
CA THR A 135 -5.50 14.65 -6.37
C THR A 135 -5.53 16.11 -6.83
N VAL A 136 -4.56 16.50 -7.65
CA VAL A 136 -4.44 17.84 -8.22
C VAL A 136 -4.37 17.79 -9.75
N PHE A 137 -4.65 18.90 -10.42
CA PHE A 137 -4.47 19.04 -11.88
C PHE A 137 -3.07 19.49 -12.27
N MET A 138 -2.33 20.07 -11.32
CA MET A 138 -0.94 20.45 -11.55
C MET A 138 -0.07 19.21 -11.62
N SER A 139 0.92 19.25 -12.48
CA SER A 139 1.95 18.24 -12.49
C SER A 139 2.77 18.26 -11.20
N ASN A 140 3.30 17.10 -10.82
CA ASN A 140 4.14 16.90 -9.66
C ASN A 140 5.43 16.15 -10.06
N HIS A 141 6.31 15.91 -9.09
CA HIS A 141 7.56 15.18 -9.29
C HIS A 141 7.37 13.69 -9.66
N ILE A 142 6.17 13.14 -9.52
CA ILE A 142 5.86 11.73 -9.83
C ILE A 142 5.49 11.56 -11.31
N CYS A 143 4.72 12.50 -11.84
CA CYS A 143 4.20 12.46 -13.22
C CYS A 143 5.10 13.18 -14.23
N HIS A 144 6.11 13.91 -13.77
CA HIS A 144 7.05 14.57 -14.66
C HIS A 144 8.35 13.79 -14.78
N ASP A 145 8.73 13.56 -16.04
CA ASP A 145 10.06 13.17 -16.50
C ASP A 145 11.06 14.33 -16.27
N HIS A 146 11.24 14.73 -15.01
CA HIS A 146 12.14 15.82 -14.61
C HIS A 146 13.57 15.33 -14.35
N GLY A 147 13.89 14.08 -14.70
CA GLY A 147 15.23 13.56 -14.55
C GLY A 147 15.49 12.33 -15.42
N ASP A 148 15.10 11.18 -14.88
CA ASP A 148 15.62 9.85 -15.25
C ASP A 148 14.48 8.80 -15.36
N GLU A 149 13.24 9.20 -15.10
CA GLU A 149 12.09 8.33 -15.02
C GLU A 149 11.54 8.00 -16.41
N ILE A 150 11.26 6.72 -16.67
CA ILE A 150 10.67 6.28 -17.93
C ILE A 150 9.31 5.68 -17.62
N TRP A 151 8.26 6.19 -18.26
CA TRP A 151 6.90 5.66 -18.21
C TRP A 151 6.49 5.16 -19.60
N ASP A 152 6.88 3.92 -19.95
CA ASP A 152 6.54 3.30 -21.23
C ASP A 152 5.32 2.38 -21.08
N PHE A 153 4.14 2.96 -21.26
CA PHE A 153 2.86 2.26 -21.16
C PHE A 153 2.55 1.39 -22.39
N ASP A 154 3.24 1.61 -23.51
CA ASP A 154 3.05 0.78 -24.72
C ASP A 154 3.75 -0.58 -24.56
N HIS A 155 4.92 -0.59 -23.90
CA HIS A 155 5.70 -1.81 -23.65
C HIS A 155 5.57 -2.34 -22.21
N HIS A 156 4.78 -1.69 -21.37
CA HIS A 156 4.61 -2.01 -19.96
C HIS A 156 5.93 -2.09 -19.17
N ILE A 157 6.78 -1.09 -19.40
CA ILE A 157 8.09 -0.95 -18.76
C ILE A 157 8.22 0.43 -18.14
N GLN A 158 8.59 0.46 -16.85
CA GLN A 158 8.90 1.71 -16.17
C GLN A 158 10.30 1.66 -15.58
N TRP A 159 10.92 2.83 -15.47
CA TRP A 159 12.16 3.02 -14.74
C TRP A 159 11.98 4.20 -13.82
N PHE A 160 12.10 3.99 -12.51
CA PHE A 160 12.05 5.07 -11.54
C PHE A 160 12.71 4.65 -10.22
N ASN A 161 13.08 5.63 -9.39
CA ASN A 161 13.41 5.37 -7.99
C ASN A 161 12.13 5.43 -7.15
N PRO A 162 11.74 4.39 -6.39
CA PRO A 162 10.54 4.41 -5.54
C PRO A 162 10.50 5.53 -4.49
N ASP A 163 11.64 6.19 -4.22
CA ASP A 163 11.67 7.40 -3.38
C ASP A 163 10.73 8.51 -3.88
N ILE A 164 10.38 8.53 -5.17
CA ILE A 164 9.42 9.50 -5.72
C ILE A 164 8.04 9.44 -5.04
N PHE A 165 7.67 8.33 -4.40
CA PHE A 165 6.40 8.22 -3.69
C PHE A 165 6.49 8.66 -2.23
N LEU A 166 7.70 8.81 -1.68
CA LEU A 166 7.87 9.15 -0.29
C LEU A 166 7.67 10.67 -0.09
N PRO A 167 7.05 11.09 1.03
CA PRO A 167 6.93 12.51 1.35
C PRO A 167 8.29 13.14 1.69
N ASN A 168 8.31 14.48 1.75
CA ASN A 168 9.50 15.22 2.15
C ASN A 168 9.80 15.03 3.64
N GLN A 169 8.79 15.17 4.50
CA GLN A 169 8.87 14.81 5.92
C GLN A 169 8.43 13.37 6.11
N LYS A 170 9.30 12.58 6.72
CA LYS A 170 9.18 11.13 6.90
C LYS A 170 8.63 10.77 8.28
N SER A 171 7.73 11.60 8.80
CA SER A 171 6.91 11.27 9.97
C SER A 171 5.86 10.21 9.59
N TYR A 172 5.63 9.22 10.46
CA TYR A 172 4.73 8.12 10.14
C TYR A 172 4.11 7.47 11.37
N TYR A 173 2.95 6.88 11.16
CA TYR A 173 2.31 5.92 12.05
C TYR A 173 2.89 4.52 11.82
N HIS A 174 3.03 3.75 12.89
CA HIS A 174 3.37 2.33 12.81
C HIS A 174 2.41 1.47 13.63
N TYR A 175 1.90 0.38 13.04
CA TYR A 175 1.02 -0.56 13.73
C TYR A 175 1.06 -1.97 13.11
N VAL A 176 0.64 -2.97 13.89
CA VAL A 176 0.47 -4.35 13.40
C VAL A 176 -0.94 -4.55 12.85
N GLY A 177 -1.02 -4.95 11.59
CA GLY A 177 -2.23 -5.09 10.80
C GLY A 177 -2.36 -6.40 10.03
N SER A 178 -3.20 -6.38 9.00
CA SER A 178 -3.38 -7.46 8.03
C SER A 178 -3.17 -6.96 6.61
N LEU A 179 -3.20 -7.86 5.62
CA LEU A 179 -3.51 -7.48 4.25
C LEU A 179 -4.90 -6.86 4.18
N THR A 180 -5.09 -5.92 3.26
CA THR A 180 -6.37 -5.25 2.99
C THR A 180 -7.16 -5.91 1.87
N THR A 181 -6.60 -6.94 1.24
CA THR A 181 -7.26 -7.80 0.26
C THR A 181 -7.23 -9.26 0.71
N PRO A 182 -8.14 -10.13 0.21
CA PRO A 182 -8.12 -11.55 0.52
C PRO A 182 -6.75 -12.19 0.26
N PRO A 183 -6.26 -13.04 1.17
CA PRO A 183 -6.98 -13.66 2.28
C PRO A 183 -7.05 -12.82 3.57
N THR A 184 -6.70 -11.53 3.55
CA THR A 184 -6.71 -10.62 4.71
C THR A 184 -5.92 -11.13 5.92
N VAL A 185 -4.84 -11.87 5.65
CA VAL A 185 -3.98 -12.45 6.68
C VAL A 185 -3.08 -11.40 7.30
N GLY A 186 -2.78 -11.56 8.58
CA GLY A 186 -1.70 -10.87 9.28
C GLY A 186 -0.78 -11.89 9.96
N PRO A 187 0.25 -11.41 10.69
CA PRO A 187 0.57 -10.00 10.94
C PRO A 187 1.25 -9.33 9.75
N ILE A 188 0.90 -8.07 9.48
CA ILE A 188 1.59 -7.16 8.57
C ILE A 188 2.08 -5.97 9.36
N GLN A 189 3.34 -5.60 9.20
CA GLN A 189 3.87 -4.37 9.77
C GLN A 189 3.51 -3.21 8.84
N TRP A 190 2.69 -2.29 9.31
CA TRP A 190 2.26 -1.12 8.55
C TRP A 190 3.03 0.12 8.98
N PHE A 191 3.45 0.91 8.00
CA PHE A 191 4.05 2.23 8.17
C PHE A 191 3.30 3.21 7.29
N ILE A 192 2.51 4.11 7.87
CA ILE A 192 1.69 5.05 7.11
C ILE A 192 2.25 6.45 7.33
N PHE A 193 2.74 7.10 6.27
CA PHE A 193 3.19 8.48 6.36
C PHE A 193 2.03 9.41 6.69
N ASP A 194 2.31 10.45 7.48
CA ASP A 194 1.30 11.43 7.90
C ASP A 194 1.21 12.65 6.97
N GLU A 195 2.28 12.97 6.25
CA GLU A 195 2.28 13.97 5.18
C GLU A 195 1.49 13.43 3.97
N VAL A 196 0.38 14.11 3.66
CA VAL A 196 -0.43 13.82 2.48
C VAL A 196 0.22 14.47 1.26
N GLY A 197 0.66 13.65 0.32
CA GLY A 197 1.27 14.11 -0.93
C GLY A 197 0.26 14.69 -1.91
N GLN A 198 0.75 15.22 -3.02
CA GLN A 198 -0.09 15.65 -4.14
C GLN A 198 0.15 14.71 -5.32
N MET A 199 -0.91 14.17 -5.91
CA MET A 199 -0.86 13.32 -7.09
C MET A 199 -1.53 14.01 -8.28
N ASN A 200 -0.84 14.04 -9.43
CA ASN A 200 -1.46 14.51 -10.66
C ASN A 200 -2.58 13.54 -11.10
N SER A 201 -3.80 14.06 -11.16
CA SER A 201 -5.00 13.31 -11.54
C SER A 201 -4.96 12.81 -12.99
N GLU A 202 -4.31 13.51 -13.91
CA GLU A 202 -4.18 13.06 -15.30
C GLU A 202 -3.24 11.86 -15.41
N PHE A 203 -2.15 11.83 -14.64
CA PHE A 203 -1.28 10.66 -14.53
C PHE A 203 -2.04 9.43 -14.05
N ILE A 204 -2.88 9.58 -13.02
CA ILE A 204 -3.71 8.47 -12.54
C ILE A 204 -4.74 8.03 -13.57
N LYS A 205 -5.30 8.94 -14.36
CA LYS A 205 -6.24 8.60 -15.46
C LYS A 205 -5.58 7.89 -16.65
N MET A 206 -4.26 7.98 -16.81
CA MET A 206 -3.55 7.18 -17.81
C MET A 206 -3.75 5.68 -17.56
N PHE A 207 -3.96 5.31 -16.31
CA PHE A 207 -4.44 4.00 -15.90
C PHE A 207 -5.95 3.95 -16.14
N LYS A 208 -6.35 3.33 -17.26
CA LYS A 208 -7.71 3.24 -17.84
C LYS A 208 -8.87 3.47 -16.85
N ASN A 209 -9.88 4.23 -17.27
CA ASN A 209 -11.05 4.62 -16.46
C ASN A 209 -11.79 3.48 -15.71
N GLU A 210 -11.79 2.24 -16.21
CA GLU A 210 -12.41 1.09 -15.53
C GLU A 210 -11.63 0.65 -14.26
N LEU A 211 -10.34 0.99 -14.18
CA LEU A 211 -9.45 0.76 -13.03
C LEU A 211 -9.69 1.75 -11.88
N LEU A 212 -10.56 2.74 -12.07
CA LEU A 212 -10.87 3.78 -11.07
C LEU A 212 -12.19 3.51 -10.33
N LEU A 213 -12.73 2.29 -10.41
CA LEU A 213 -13.78 1.83 -9.51
C LEU A 213 -13.24 1.76 -8.08
N LYS A 214 -14.11 2.02 -7.10
CA LYS A 214 -13.73 1.96 -5.69
C LYS A 214 -13.11 0.60 -5.36
N ASN A 215 -11.87 0.62 -4.91
CA ASN A 215 -11.08 -0.57 -4.60
C ASN A 215 -10.54 -0.55 -3.16
N ASN A 216 -11.21 0.20 -2.28
CA ASN A 216 -10.80 0.40 -0.90
C ASN A 216 -11.65 -0.48 0.04
N ARG A 217 -11.00 -1.24 0.91
CA ARG A 217 -11.66 -2.01 1.97
C ARG A 217 -12.22 -1.06 3.04
N PRO A 218 -13.41 -1.33 3.60
CA PRO A 218 -13.91 -0.59 4.75
C PRO A 218 -12.97 -0.62 5.96
N LEU A 219 -12.99 0.45 6.76
CA LEU A 219 -12.23 0.55 8.00
C LEU A 219 -12.53 -0.61 8.95
N GLN A 220 -11.49 -1.12 9.59
CA GLN A 220 -11.56 -2.20 10.56
C GLN A 220 -11.51 -1.66 11.98
N LYS A 221 -11.91 -2.46 12.97
CA LYS A 221 -11.84 -2.05 14.37
C LYS A 221 -10.39 -2.07 14.87
N ARG A 222 -9.96 -1.00 15.54
CA ARG A 222 -8.63 -0.89 16.17
C ARG A 222 -8.37 -1.97 17.25
N LYS A 223 -9.40 -2.40 17.98
CA LYS A 223 -9.34 -3.42 19.06
C LYS A 223 -8.22 -3.17 20.09
N GLY A 224 -7.99 -1.91 20.45
CA GLY A 224 -7.02 -1.54 21.49
C GLY A 224 -5.54 -1.75 21.13
N ARG A 225 -5.21 -2.11 19.87
CA ARG A 225 -3.81 -2.24 19.46
C ARG A 225 -3.08 -0.90 19.56
N LEU A 226 -1.82 -0.98 19.97
CA LEU A 226 -0.92 0.17 20.02
C LEU A 226 -0.68 0.69 18.60
N ILE A 227 -0.60 2.01 18.51
CA ILE A 227 -0.19 2.70 17.30
C ILE A 227 0.94 3.63 17.71
N TYR A 228 2.09 3.42 17.09
CA TYR A 228 3.27 4.22 17.30
C TYR A 228 3.27 5.40 16.33
N TYR A 229 3.95 6.48 16.71
CA TYR A 229 4.18 7.61 15.83
C TYR A 229 5.66 8.01 15.88
N HIS A 230 6.26 8.13 14.70
CA HIS A 230 7.55 8.73 14.49
C HIS A 230 7.37 10.16 14.03
N GLU A 231 7.98 11.10 14.76
CA GLU A 231 8.20 12.46 14.30
C GLU A 231 9.65 12.59 13.83
N GLU A 232 9.86 13.08 12.60
CA GLU A 232 11.17 13.45 12.05
C GLU A 232 11.68 14.79 12.60
#